data_AF-A0A1X7GT28-F1
#
_entry.id   AF-A0A1X7GT28-F1
#
_cell.length_a   1.000
_cell.length_b   1.000
_cell.length_c   1.000
_cell.angle_alpha   90.00
_cell.angle_beta   90.00
_cell.angle_gamma   90.00
#
_symmetry.space_group_name_H-M   'P 1'
#
loop_
_entity.id
_entity.type
_entity.pdbx_description
1 polymer ?
#
loop_
_entity_poly.entity_id
_entity_poly.type
_entity_poly.pdbx_seq_one_letter_code
_entity_poly.pdbx_strand_id
1 'polypeptide(L)'
;MELSRKLLERAFEMMGDLAAQDGKVIDIAVYGGSCLLLAGNIRHVTRDVDAVFLSERSRGYELADLVGRRLGLPDDWLNQAVKSVAPPKGNPQPNLLPFGEYPGNGQIGLRVYLPTPEYMLAMKLLANRLDDPEGLARDRRDLYFLMDVTGLATAEQLAELVTLCYPQVPGINSRIAAKIEDIVQGYAARGCEDDRRTEPPSWNAGRGHPTL
;
A
#
# COMPACT_ATOMS: atom_id res chain seq x y z
N MET A 1 5.44 0.21 18.19
CA MET A 1 4.11 0.86 18.28
C MET A 1 3.31 0.46 17.05
N GLU A 2 2.00 0.28 17.16
CA GLU A 2 1.14 -0.03 16.01
C GLU A 2 0.35 1.20 15.58
N LEU A 3 0.31 1.46 14.28
CA LEU A 3 -0.43 2.53 13.64
C LEU A 3 -1.81 2.00 13.21
N SER A 4 -2.87 2.64 13.72
CA SER A 4 -4.24 2.41 13.28
C SER A 4 -4.62 3.34 12.14
N ARG A 5 -5.66 3.00 11.37
CA ARG A 5 -6.24 3.87 10.34
C ARG A 5 -6.51 5.29 10.86
N LYS A 6 -7.19 5.39 12.03
CA LYS A 6 -7.52 6.68 12.65
C LYS A 6 -6.28 7.51 12.98
N LEU A 7 -5.20 6.87 13.43
CA LEU A 7 -3.96 7.56 13.75
C LEU A 7 -3.25 8.05 12.48
N LEU A 8 -3.28 7.26 11.40
CA LEU A 8 -2.74 7.66 10.10
C LEU A 8 -3.52 8.83 9.50
N GLU A 9 -4.84 8.76 9.49
CA GLU A 9 -5.70 9.84 9.01
C GLU A 9 -5.46 11.12 9.82
N ARG A 10 -5.33 11.02 11.16
CA ARG A 10 -4.95 12.17 12.00
C ARG A 10 -3.58 12.76 11.65
N ALA A 11 -2.61 11.91 11.32
CA ALA A 11 -1.30 12.37 10.85
C ALA A 11 -1.42 13.09 9.50
N PHE A 12 -2.22 12.57 8.57
CA PHE A 12 -2.48 13.19 7.27
C PHE A 12 -3.22 14.53 7.39
N GLU A 13 -4.22 14.63 8.26
CA GLU A 13 -4.88 15.91 8.60
C GLU A 13 -3.85 16.95 9.05
N MET A 14 -3.00 16.60 10.04
CA MET A 14 -2.00 17.53 10.56
C MET A 14 -0.94 17.91 9.52
N MET A 15 -0.50 16.96 8.69
CA MET A 15 0.41 17.24 7.58
C MET A 15 -0.24 18.15 6.54
N GLY A 16 -1.51 17.90 6.20
CA GLY A 16 -2.30 18.72 5.29
C GLY A 16 -2.45 20.15 5.80
N ASP A 17 -2.83 20.33 7.06
CA ASP A 17 -2.95 21.65 7.70
C ASP A 17 -1.65 22.45 7.61
N LEU A 18 -0.52 21.81 7.95
CA LEU A 18 0.78 22.45 7.93
C LEU A 18 1.24 22.80 6.51
N ALA A 19 0.99 21.93 5.53
CA ALA A 19 1.30 22.21 4.13
C ALA A 19 0.43 23.34 3.57
N ALA A 20 -0.85 23.37 3.91
CA ALA A 20 -1.78 24.42 3.50
C ALA A 20 -1.40 25.80 4.08
N GLN A 21 -0.93 25.85 5.33
CA GLN A 21 -0.39 27.07 5.95
C GLN A 21 0.83 27.63 5.19
N ASP A 22 1.61 26.77 4.54
CA ASP A 22 2.73 27.16 3.68
C ASP A 22 2.29 27.50 2.23
N GLY A 23 1.00 27.41 1.93
CA GLY A 23 0.46 27.59 0.57
C GLY A 23 0.81 26.45 -0.39
N LYS A 24 1.11 25.25 0.12
CA LYS A 24 1.54 24.09 -0.65
C LYS A 24 0.48 23.00 -0.72
N VAL A 25 0.54 22.19 -1.77
CA VAL A 25 -0.18 20.92 -1.89
C VAL A 25 0.83 19.80 -2.14
N ILE A 26 0.90 18.86 -1.22
CA ILE A 26 1.83 17.74 -1.26
C ILE A 26 1.10 16.49 -1.74
N ASP A 27 1.62 15.83 -2.77
CA ASP A 27 1.10 14.56 -3.26
C ASP A 27 1.93 13.41 -2.67
N ILE A 28 1.28 12.44 -2.05
CA ILE A 28 1.93 11.26 -1.45
C ILE A 28 1.24 9.98 -1.93
N ALA A 29 2.04 8.99 -2.32
CA ALA A 29 1.56 7.64 -2.59
C ALA A 29 1.94 6.70 -1.44
N VAL A 30 0.97 5.97 -0.89
CA VAL A 30 1.15 5.02 0.20
C VAL A 30 1.01 3.59 -0.32
N TYR A 31 1.93 2.72 0.08
CA TYR A 31 2.09 1.34 -0.38
C TYR A 31 2.09 0.36 0.79
N GLY A 32 2.41 -0.91 0.49
CA GLY A 32 2.74 -1.90 1.51
C GLY A 32 1.60 -2.19 2.50
N GLY A 33 1.97 -2.46 3.75
CA GLY A 33 1.02 -2.79 4.80
C GLY A 33 0.04 -1.67 5.13
N SER A 34 0.51 -0.42 5.09
CA SER A 34 -0.30 0.77 5.29
C SER A 34 -1.32 0.97 4.18
N CYS A 35 -0.99 0.64 2.92
CA CYS A 35 -1.97 0.65 1.85
C CYS A 35 -3.10 -0.35 2.11
N LEU A 36 -2.79 -1.58 2.54
CA LEU A 36 -3.81 -2.59 2.83
C LEU A 36 -4.70 -2.19 4.02
N LEU A 37 -4.13 -1.46 4.98
CA LEU A 37 -4.86 -0.86 6.10
C LEU A 37 -5.81 0.26 5.63
N LEU A 38 -5.41 1.08 4.65
CA LEU A 38 -6.18 2.23 4.15
C LEU A 38 -7.19 1.85 3.06
N ALA A 39 -6.83 0.96 2.14
CA ALA A 39 -7.63 0.64 0.96
C ALA A 39 -8.81 -0.29 1.24
N GLY A 40 -8.81 -1.06 2.33
CA GLY A 40 -9.84 -2.07 2.57
C GLY A 40 -9.89 -2.60 3.99
N ASN A 41 -10.58 -3.72 4.16
CA ASN A 41 -10.76 -4.46 5.42
C ASN A 41 -9.70 -5.56 5.64
N ILE A 42 -8.49 -5.38 5.11
CA ILE A 42 -7.43 -6.41 5.07
C ILE A 42 -6.61 -6.44 6.35
N ARG A 43 -6.22 -5.25 6.81
CA ARG A 43 -5.38 -5.05 7.98
C ARG A 43 -6.05 -4.07 8.92
N HIS A 44 -5.89 -4.31 10.21
CA HIS A 44 -6.38 -3.40 11.26
C HIS A 44 -5.29 -2.48 11.81
N VAL A 45 -4.02 -2.88 11.64
CA VAL A 45 -2.84 -2.15 12.09
C VAL A 45 -1.65 -2.33 11.15
N THR A 46 -0.71 -1.39 11.16
CA THR A 46 0.61 -1.49 10.52
C THR A 46 1.70 -0.99 11.48
N ARG A 47 2.95 -1.38 11.28
CA ARG A 47 4.07 -0.86 12.10
C ARG A 47 4.56 0.49 11.58
N ASP A 48 4.57 0.61 10.27
CA ASP A 48 5.10 1.73 9.50
C ASP A 48 4.19 2.06 8.30
N VAL A 49 4.42 3.23 7.72
CA VAL A 49 3.80 3.70 6.47
C VAL A 49 4.86 3.68 5.38
N ASP A 50 4.72 2.75 4.44
CA ASP A 50 5.53 2.71 3.25
C ASP A 50 5.04 3.78 2.27
N ALA A 51 5.78 4.87 2.04
CA ALA A 51 5.30 5.96 1.20
C ALA A 51 6.37 6.68 0.35
N VAL A 52 5.89 7.28 -0.73
CA VAL A 52 6.68 8.11 -1.65
C VAL A 52 5.97 9.44 -1.87
N PHE A 53 6.64 10.53 -1.53
CA PHE A 53 6.20 11.86 -1.96
C PHE A 53 6.42 12.04 -3.46
N LEU A 54 5.34 12.37 -4.16
CA LEU A 54 5.27 12.61 -5.59
C LEU A 54 5.54 14.09 -5.92
N SER A 55 5.23 15.00 -5.00
CA SER A 55 5.55 16.43 -5.07
C SER A 55 6.12 16.92 -3.74
N GLU A 56 6.74 18.12 -3.72
CA GLU A 56 7.20 18.80 -2.50
C GLU A 56 8.05 17.92 -1.55
N ARG A 57 8.82 16.97 -2.10
CA ARG A 57 9.45 15.87 -1.36
C ARG A 57 10.17 16.31 -0.08
N SER A 58 11.05 17.31 -0.16
CA SER A 58 11.83 17.77 0.99
C SER A 58 10.91 18.28 2.11
N ARG A 59 9.91 19.09 1.74
CA ARG A 59 8.92 19.61 2.69
C ARG A 59 8.05 18.51 3.26
N GLY A 60 7.65 17.54 2.44
CA GLY A 60 6.89 16.37 2.89
C GLY A 60 7.59 15.61 4.01
N TYR A 61 8.91 15.39 3.90
CA TYR A 61 9.70 14.74 4.96
C TYR A 61 9.81 15.60 6.23
N GLU A 62 10.10 16.90 6.08
CA GLU A 62 10.14 17.81 7.24
C GLU A 62 8.83 17.80 8.03
N LEU A 63 7.69 17.81 7.33
CA LEU A 63 6.37 17.75 7.93
C LEU A 63 6.09 16.38 8.56
N ALA A 64 6.48 15.28 7.91
CA ALA A 64 6.32 13.94 8.46
C ALA A 64 7.10 13.77 9.78
N ASP A 65 8.32 14.28 9.86
CA ASP A 65 9.14 14.26 11.07
C ASP A 65 8.53 15.13 12.17
N LEU A 66 8.04 16.32 11.82
CA LEU A 66 7.39 17.23 12.75
C LEU A 66 6.11 16.62 13.34
N VAL A 67 5.26 16.05 12.48
CA VAL A 67 4.01 15.40 12.88
C VAL A 67 4.29 14.14 13.70
N GLY A 68 5.29 13.35 13.31
CA GLY A 68 5.77 12.19 14.08
C GLY A 68 6.10 12.56 15.52
N ARG A 69 6.93 13.59 15.71
CA ARG A 69 7.27 14.11 17.06
C ARG A 69 6.03 14.60 17.82
N ARG A 70 5.12 15.32 17.16
CA ARG A 70 3.90 15.87 17.81
C ARG A 70 2.93 14.78 18.25
N LEU A 71 2.85 13.69 17.52
CA LEU A 71 1.95 12.57 17.79
C LEU A 71 2.62 11.43 18.58
N GLY A 72 3.91 11.56 18.90
CA GLY A 72 4.69 10.53 19.59
C GLY A 72 4.89 9.27 18.76
N LEU A 73 4.95 9.40 17.44
CA LEU A 73 5.22 8.28 16.52
C LEU A 73 6.72 7.96 16.49
N PRO A 74 7.11 6.70 16.21
CA PRO A 74 8.50 6.33 15.95
C PRO A 74 9.13 7.19 14.86
N ASP A 75 10.43 7.42 14.93
CA ASP A 75 11.17 8.24 13.96
C ASP A 75 11.05 7.71 12.52
N ASP A 76 10.80 6.41 12.36
CA ASP A 76 10.65 5.70 11.08
C ASP A 76 9.18 5.41 10.71
N TRP A 77 8.20 6.07 11.36
CA TRP A 77 6.78 5.82 11.11
C TRP A 77 6.37 6.02 9.64
N LEU A 78 7.04 6.91 8.91
CA LEU A 78 6.92 7.10 7.47
C LEU A 78 8.21 6.67 6.78
N ASN A 79 8.20 5.45 6.25
CA ASN A 79 9.35 4.80 5.65
C ASN A 79 9.36 4.98 4.12
N GLN A 80 10.57 5.01 3.57
CA GLN A 80 10.85 5.09 2.15
C GLN A 80 11.27 3.75 1.53
N ALA A 81 11.14 2.63 2.26
CA ALA A 81 11.59 1.30 1.84
C ALA A 81 11.09 0.91 0.44
N VAL A 82 9.94 1.45 0.03
CA VAL A 82 9.32 1.20 -1.27
C VAL A 82 9.86 2.03 -2.43
N LYS A 83 10.73 3.03 -2.20
CA LYS A 83 11.26 3.90 -3.26
C LYS A 83 12.07 3.17 -4.33
N SER A 84 12.69 2.05 -3.99
CA SER A 84 13.46 1.24 -4.94
C SER A 84 12.55 0.49 -5.92
N VAL A 85 11.28 0.32 -5.58
CA VAL A 85 10.29 -0.50 -6.30
C VAL A 85 9.01 0.28 -6.67
N ALA A 86 8.89 1.55 -6.27
CA ALA A 86 7.72 2.38 -6.54
C ALA A 86 8.06 3.88 -6.66
N PRO A 87 7.46 4.61 -7.62
CA PRO A 87 6.79 4.05 -8.80
C PRO A 87 7.79 3.31 -9.71
N PRO A 88 7.36 2.31 -10.50
CA PRO A 88 8.25 1.58 -11.40
C PRO A 88 8.79 2.52 -12.45
N LYS A 89 10.09 2.39 -12.80
CA LYS A 89 10.67 3.16 -13.90
C LYS A 89 9.93 2.80 -15.19
N GLY A 90 9.35 3.79 -15.85
CA GLY A 90 8.69 3.61 -17.15
C GLY A 90 7.19 3.31 -17.10
N ASN A 91 6.56 3.21 -15.91
CA ASN A 91 5.09 3.08 -15.84
C ASN A 91 4.47 3.79 -14.61
N PRO A 92 4.20 5.11 -14.69
CA PRO A 92 3.59 5.85 -13.60
C PRO A 92 2.06 6.00 -13.69
N GLN A 93 1.34 5.47 -14.70
CA GLN A 93 -0.11 5.72 -14.83
C GLN A 93 -0.87 4.58 -15.54
N PRO A 94 -2.13 4.27 -15.15
CA PRO A 94 -2.90 4.78 -14.00
C PRO A 94 -2.80 3.86 -12.76
N ASN A 95 -1.58 3.46 -12.37
CA ASN A 95 -1.37 2.53 -11.25
C ASN A 95 -1.61 3.15 -9.85
N LEU A 96 -2.01 4.43 -9.77
CA LEU A 96 -2.33 5.14 -8.54
C LEU A 96 -3.75 5.71 -8.61
N LEU A 97 -4.50 5.46 -7.55
CA LEU A 97 -5.88 5.89 -7.35
C LEU A 97 -5.94 6.96 -6.25
N PRO A 98 -6.74 8.03 -6.42
CA PRO A 98 -7.02 8.96 -5.32
C PRO A 98 -7.63 8.22 -4.13
N PHE A 99 -7.19 8.55 -2.92
CA PHE A 99 -7.74 7.99 -1.68
C PHE A 99 -8.37 9.06 -0.80
N GLY A 100 -7.67 10.18 -0.59
CA GLY A 100 -8.18 11.26 0.26
C GLY A 100 -7.41 12.56 0.07
N GLU A 101 -8.07 13.66 0.36
CA GLU A 101 -7.49 15.00 0.40
C GLU A 101 -7.59 15.53 1.84
N TYR A 102 -6.52 16.15 2.32
CA TYR A 102 -6.35 16.59 3.70
C TYR A 102 -5.85 18.04 3.77
N PRO A 103 -6.30 18.85 4.73
CA PRO A 103 -7.36 18.52 5.69
C PRO A 103 -8.71 18.30 5.01
N GLY A 104 -9.57 17.47 5.60
CA GLY A 104 -10.90 17.17 5.04
C GLY A 104 -11.84 18.39 5.00
N ASN A 105 -11.47 19.48 5.67
CA ASN A 105 -12.13 20.78 5.64
C ASN A 105 -11.14 21.92 5.38
N GLY A 106 -11.54 22.91 4.60
CA GLY A 106 -10.70 24.06 4.28
C GLY A 106 -9.78 23.84 3.08
N GLN A 107 -8.59 24.42 3.13
CA GLN A 107 -7.65 24.41 2.00
C GLN A 107 -6.82 23.13 2.02
N ILE A 108 -6.92 22.33 0.95
CA ILE A 108 -6.16 21.08 0.80
C ILE A 108 -4.66 21.38 0.79
N GLY A 109 -3.91 20.70 1.64
CA GLY A 109 -2.45 20.74 1.69
C GLY A 109 -1.77 19.38 1.43
N LEU A 110 -2.52 18.28 1.48
CA LEU A 110 -2.02 16.93 1.22
C LEU A 110 -3.03 16.12 0.42
N ARG A 111 -2.58 15.47 -0.65
CA ARG A 111 -3.35 14.48 -1.41
C ARG A 111 -2.71 13.12 -1.29
N VAL A 112 -3.50 12.14 -0.86
CA VAL A 112 -3.07 10.76 -0.66
C VAL A 112 -3.56 9.89 -1.80
N TYR A 113 -2.64 9.13 -2.37
CA TYR A 113 -2.86 8.16 -3.43
C TYR A 113 -2.51 6.77 -2.94
N LEU A 114 -3.24 5.76 -3.43
CA LEU A 114 -2.97 4.35 -3.18
C LEU A 114 -2.77 3.61 -4.51
N PRO A 115 -1.95 2.55 -4.57
CA PRO A 115 -1.84 1.72 -5.76
C PRO A 115 -3.19 1.10 -6.17
N THR A 116 -3.33 0.66 -7.42
CA THR A 116 -4.40 -0.29 -7.76
C THR A 116 -4.19 -1.62 -7.03
N PRO A 117 -5.24 -2.42 -6.78
CA PRO A 117 -5.07 -3.73 -6.14
C PRO A 117 -4.14 -4.65 -6.94
N GLU A 118 -4.17 -4.57 -8.28
CA GLU A 118 -3.26 -5.30 -9.17
C GLU A 118 -1.81 -4.87 -8.97
N TYR A 119 -1.55 -3.57 -8.87
CA TYR A 119 -0.18 -3.09 -8.65
C TYR A 119 0.34 -3.50 -7.26
N MET A 120 -0.52 -3.46 -6.24
CA MET A 120 -0.17 -3.94 -4.89
C MET A 120 0.10 -5.46 -4.87
N LEU A 121 -0.66 -6.25 -5.64
CA LEU A 121 -0.44 -7.69 -5.82
C LEU A 121 0.92 -7.96 -6.46
N ALA A 122 1.24 -7.29 -7.58
CA ALA A 122 2.53 -7.41 -8.25
C ALA A 122 3.69 -7.09 -7.31
N MET A 123 3.58 -5.98 -6.56
CA MET A 123 4.59 -5.54 -5.62
C MET A 123 4.81 -6.55 -4.49
N LYS A 124 3.74 -7.14 -3.94
CA LYS A 124 3.86 -8.18 -2.92
C LYS A 124 4.44 -9.48 -3.45
N LEU A 125 4.18 -9.84 -4.71
CA LEU A 125 4.81 -11.00 -5.33
C LEU A 125 6.33 -10.83 -5.47
N LEU A 126 6.81 -9.62 -5.77
CA LEU A 126 8.25 -9.32 -5.83
C LEU A 126 8.93 -9.24 -4.45
N ALA A 127 8.20 -8.83 -3.41
CA ALA A 127 8.76 -8.72 -2.06
C ALA A 127 9.17 -10.11 -1.51
N ASN A 128 10.42 -10.25 -1.05
CA ASN A 128 10.90 -11.51 -0.50
C ASN A 128 11.37 -11.30 0.95
N ARG A 129 10.60 -11.82 1.92
CA ARG A 129 10.94 -11.79 3.35
C ARG A 129 11.35 -13.19 3.84
N LEU A 130 12.46 -13.72 3.33
CA LEU A 130 12.89 -15.09 3.70
C LEU A 130 13.34 -15.23 5.16
N ASP A 131 13.66 -14.12 5.80
CA ASP A 131 14.19 -14.01 7.16
C ASP A 131 13.11 -13.78 8.23
N ASP A 132 11.83 -13.64 7.85
CA ASP A 132 10.71 -13.35 8.76
C ASP A 132 9.55 -14.35 8.54
N PRO A 133 9.53 -15.49 9.26
CA PRO A 133 8.49 -16.51 9.12
C PRO A 133 7.06 -16.01 9.42
N GLU A 134 6.91 -15.12 10.40
CA GLU A 134 5.63 -14.49 10.72
C GLU A 134 5.21 -13.50 9.61
N GLY A 135 6.19 -12.77 9.07
CA GLY A 135 6.06 -11.94 7.88
C GLY A 135 5.58 -12.73 6.66
N LEU A 136 6.14 -13.93 6.42
CA LEU A 136 5.75 -14.80 5.31
C LEU A 136 4.29 -15.25 5.41
N ALA A 137 3.84 -15.64 6.61
CA ALA A 137 2.44 -16.03 6.82
C ALA A 137 1.48 -14.85 6.58
N ARG A 138 1.86 -13.66 7.02
CA ARG A 138 1.09 -12.42 6.80
C ARG A 138 1.05 -12.03 5.32
N ASP A 139 2.19 -12.09 4.64
CA ASP A 139 2.30 -11.77 3.22
C ASP A 139 1.46 -12.71 2.37
N ARG A 140 1.42 -14.01 2.70
CA ARG A 140 0.52 -14.98 2.04
C ARG A 140 -0.95 -14.62 2.19
N ARG A 141 -1.39 -14.25 3.40
CA ARG A 141 -2.77 -13.80 3.64
C ARG A 141 -3.11 -12.55 2.82
N ASP A 142 -2.21 -11.58 2.79
CA ASP A 142 -2.40 -10.37 1.98
C ASP A 142 -2.49 -10.71 0.48
N LEU A 143 -1.65 -11.63 -0.01
CA LEU A 143 -1.67 -12.08 -1.41
C LEU A 143 -2.99 -12.75 -1.75
N TYR A 144 -3.52 -13.64 -0.89
CA TYR A 144 -4.82 -14.26 -1.12
C TYR A 144 -5.96 -13.26 -1.17
N PHE A 145 -5.94 -12.26 -0.27
CA PHE A 145 -6.91 -11.17 -0.34
C PHE A 145 -6.82 -10.40 -1.66
N LEU A 146 -5.61 -10.06 -2.09
CA LEU A 146 -5.42 -9.32 -3.33
C LEU A 146 -5.84 -10.15 -4.54
N MET A 147 -5.63 -11.46 -4.52
CA MET A 147 -6.17 -12.40 -5.52
C MET A 147 -7.71 -12.41 -5.49
N ASP A 148 -8.35 -12.38 -4.30
CA ASP A 148 -9.81 -12.26 -4.18
C ASP A 148 -10.34 -10.97 -4.84
N VAL A 149 -9.69 -9.83 -4.57
CA VAL A 149 -10.11 -8.52 -5.08
C VAL A 149 -9.88 -8.37 -6.56
N THR A 150 -8.76 -8.88 -7.07
CA THR A 150 -8.38 -8.74 -8.50
C THR A 150 -8.98 -9.82 -9.38
N GLY A 151 -9.40 -10.95 -8.80
CA GLY A 151 -9.85 -12.13 -9.53
C GLY A 151 -8.74 -12.91 -10.23
N LEU A 152 -7.46 -12.59 -9.96
CA LEU A 152 -6.31 -13.27 -10.55
C LEU A 152 -5.94 -14.48 -9.70
N ALA A 153 -6.00 -15.67 -10.30
CA ALA A 153 -5.92 -16.93 -9.58
C ALA A 153 -4.92 -17.94 -10.17
N THR A 154 -4.35 -17.69 -11.37
CA THR A 154 -3.40 -18.62 -12.01
C THR A 154 -1.97 -18.09 -12.00
N ALA A 155 -1.00 -18.99 -12.10
CA ALA A 155 0.42 -18.65 -12.13
C ALA A 155 0.76 -17.75 -13.32
N GLU A 156 0.14 -18.02 -14.48
CA GLU A 156 0.30 -17.24 -15.71
C GLU A 156 -0.22 -15.82 -15.55
N GLN A 157 -1.41 -15.63 -14.96
CA GLN A 157 -1.99 -14.32 -14.70
C GLN A 157 -1.12 -13.49 -13.77
N LEU A 158 -0.64 -14.08 -12.67
CA LEU A 158 0.22 -13.41 -11.72
C LEU A 158 1.59 -13.08 -12.32
N ALA A 159 2.12 -13.95 -13.18
CA ALA A 159 3.36 -13.73 -13.91
C ALA A 159 3.24 -12.57 -14.92
N GLU A 160 2.17 -12.56 -15.70
CA GLU A 160 1.88 -11.49 -16.66
C GLU A 160 1.72 -10.15 -15.95
N LEU A 161 0.99 -10.13 -14.82
CA LEU A 161 0.82 -8.96 -13.98
C LEU A 161 2.17 -8.39 -13.50
N VAL A 162 3.05 -9.24 -12.95
CA VAL A 162 4.37 -8.80 -12.49
C VAL A 162 5.18 -8.19 -13.63
N THR A 163 5.15 -8.81 -14.81
CA THR A 163 5.86 -8.32 -16.00
C THR A 163 5.30 -6.98 -16.47
N LEU A 164 3.98 -6.80 -16.46
CA LEU A 164 3.30 -5.56 -16.84
C LEU A 164 3.65 -4.40 -15.90
N CYS A 165 3.66 -4.66 -14.59
CA CYS A 165 3.97 -3.65 -13.59
C CYS A 165 5.48 -3.33 -13.51
N TYR A 166 6.34 -4.30 -13.84
CA TYR A 166 7.79 -4.21 -13.68
C TYR A 166 8.56 -4.72 -14.91
N PRO A 167 8.41 -4.10 -16.09
CA PRO A 167 9.04 -4.57 -17.34
C PRO A 167 10.58 -4.56 -17.29
N GLN A 168 11.17 -3.74 -16.41
CA GLN A 168 12.60 -3.66 -16.18
C GLN A 168 13.17 -4.78 -15.30
N VAL A 169 12.32 -5.57 -14.62
CA VAL A 169 12.79 -6.74 -13.88
C VAL A 169 13.07 -7.82 -14.93
N PRO A 170 14.33 -8.29 -15.07
CA PRO A 170 14.73 -9.19 -16.15
C PRO A 170 14.08 -10.57 -15.98
N GLY A 171 12.86 -10.68 -16.51
CA GLY A 171 12.03 -11.86 -16.38
C GLY A 171 11.66 -12.21 -14.93
N ILE A 172 10.71 -13.12 -14.81
CA ILE A 172 10.43 -13.80 -13.54
C ILE A 172 11.55 -14.81 -13.34
N ASN A 173 12.49 -14.51 -12.44
CA ASN A 173 13.52 -15.48 -12.09
C ASN A 173 12.88 -16.71 -11.41
N SER A 174 13.64 -17.82 -11.36
CA SER A 174 13.18 -19.10 -10.82
C SER A 174 12.59 -18.99 -9.41
N ARG A 175 13.06 -18.03 -8.61
CA ARG A 175 12.58 -17.81 -7.24
C ARG A 175 11.22 -17.12 -7.20
N ILE A 176 10.99 -16.10 -8.03
CA ILE A 176 9.68 -15.45 -8.12
C ILE A 176 8.66 -16.43 -8.72
N ALA A 177 9.07 -17.22 -9.72
CA ALA A 177 8.22 -18.27 -10.29
C ALA A 177 7.81 -19.30 -9.23
N ALA A 178 8.76 -19.83 -8.46
CA ALA A 178 8.49 -20.76 -7.38
C ALA A 178 7.54 -20.18 -6.31
N LYS A 179 7.70 -18.89 -5.98
CA LYS A 179 6.79 -18.19 -5.06
C LYS A 179 5.38 -18.07 -5.64
N ILE A 180 5.25 -17.71 -6.92
CA ILE A 180 3.95 -17.63 -7.59
C ILE A 180 3.23 -18.99 -7.54
N GLU A 181 3.94 -20.07 -7.86
CA GLU A 181 3.42 -21.43 -7.81
C GLU A 181 2.95 -21.82 -6.39
N ASP A 182 3.79 -21.59 -5.37
CA ASP A 182 3.43 -21.85 -3.96
C ASP A 182 2.17 -21.09 -3.53
N ILE A 183 2.07 -19.81 -3.93
CA ILE A 183 0.92 -18.97 -3.61
C ILE A 183 -0.34 -19.46 -4.32
N VAL A 184 -0.27 -19.81 -5.61
CA VAL A 184 -1.43 -20.33 -6.37
C VAL A 184 -1.90 -21.66 -5.80
N GLN A 185 -0.98 -22.58 -5.49
CA GLN A 185 -1.32 -23.87 -4.90
C GLN A 185 -1.98 -23.70 -3.53
N GLY A 186 -1.41 -22.87 -2.66
CA GLY A 186 -2.01 -22.60 -1.36
C GLY A 186 -3.33 -21.82 -1.45
N TYR A 187 -3.49 -20.94 -2.44
CA TYR A 187 -4.74 -20.22 -2.70
C TYR A 187 -5.86 -21.17 -3.15
N ALA A 188 -5.54 -22.17 -3.98
CA ALA A 188 -6.49 -23.21 -4.40
C ALA A 188 -6.80 -24.19 -3.26
N ALA A 189 -5.82 -24.47 -2.40
CA ALA A 189 -5.97 -25.40 -1.27
C ALA A 189 -6.61 -24.77 -0.02
N ARG A 190 -6.81 -23.44 0.02
CA ARG A 190 -7.47 -22.79 1.16
C ARG A 190 -8.93 -23.26 1.21
N GLY A 191 -9.25 -24.12 2.17
CA GLY A 191 -10.64 -24.48 2.45
C GLY A 191 -11.42 -23.27 2.99
N CYS A 192 -12.74 -23.41 3.17
CA CYS A 192 -13.61 -22.39 3.79
C CYS A 192 -13.15 -21.89 5.19
N GLU A 193 -12.17 -22.52 5.85
CA GLU A 193 -11.75 -22.17 7.20
C GLU A 193 -10.93 -20.86 7.32
N ASP A 194 -10.33 -20.36 6.23
CA ASP A 194 -9.69 -19.03 6.20
C ASP A 194 -10.68 -17.91 5.80
N ASP A 195 -11.91 -18.30 5.45
CA ASP A 195 -13.04 -17.43 5.11
C ASP A 195 -13.87 -17.02 6.34
N ARG A 196 -13.22 -16.93 7.51
CA ARG A 196 -13.82 -16.37 8.74
C ARG A 196 -13.98 -14.85 8.68
N ARG A 197 -13.89 -14.24 7.50
CA ARG A 197 -14.11 -12.81 7.34
C ARG A 197 -15.61 -12.57 7.46
N THR A 198 -15.98 -11.67 8.36
CA THR A 198 -17.38 -11.23 8.51
C THR A 198 -17.90 -10.51 7.27
N GLU A 199 -17.00 -10.03 6.41
CA GLU A 199 -17.33 -9.27 5.20
C GLU A 199 -16.41 -9.70 4.04
N PRO A 200 -16.90 -9.61 2.79
CA PRO A 200 -16.08 -9.89 1.63
C PRO A 200 -14.90 -8.91 1.53
N PRO A 201 -13.80 -9.31 0.87
CA PRO A 201 -12.70 -8.43 0.51
C PRO A 201 -13.16 -7.16 -0.20
N SER A 202 -12.75 -5.99 0.30
CA SER A 202 -13.05 -4.70 -0.33
C SER A 202 -11.79 -3.90 -0.69
N TRP A 203 -11.90 -3.14 -1.78
CA TRP A 203 -10.93 -2.11 -2.17
C TRP A 203 -11.68 -0.82 -2.50
N ASN A 204 -11.48 0.19 -1.66
CA ASN A 204 -12.25 1.43 -1.62
C ASN A 204 -11.49 2.61 -2.22
N ALA A 205 -10.18 2.49 -2.49
CA ALA A 205 -9.42 3.54 -3.17
C ALA A 205 -9.94 3.72 -4.61
N GLY A 206 -9.98 4.97 -5.11
CA GLY A 206 -10.46 5.29 -6.46
C GLY A 206 -11.97 5.21 -6.66
N ARG A 207 -12.72 4.64 -5.70
CA ARG A 207 -14.16 4.85 -5.58
C ARG A 207 -14.29 6.15 -4.77
N GLY A 208 -14.91 7.19 -5.33
CA GLY A 208 -15.08 8.48 -4.63
C GLY A 208 -15.61 8.27 -3.20
N HIS A 209 -15.27 9.19 -2.29
CA HIS A 209 -15.53 9.09 -0.84
C HIS A 209 -16.79 8.28 -0.54
N PRO A 210 -16.74 7.26 0.34
CA PRO A 210 -17.96 6.74 0.93
C PRO A 210 -18.59 7.93 1.65
N THR A 211 -19.60 8.53 1.03
CA THR A 211 -20.52 9.42 1.72
C THR A 211 -21.04 8.64 2.91
N LEU A 212 -20.63 9.08 4.10
CA LEU A 212 -21.26 8.70 5.37
C LEU A 212 -22.76 8.93 5.31
#